data_AF-A0A957Z9K3-F1
#
_entry.id   AF-A0A957Z9K3-F1
#
_cell.length_a   1.000
_cell.length_b   1.000
_cell.length_c   1.000
_cell.angle_alpha   90.00
_cell.angle_beta   90.00
_cell.angle_gamma   90.00
#
_symmetry.space_group_name_H-M   'P 1'
#
loop_
_entity.id
_entity.type
_entity.pdbx_description
1 polymer ?
#
loop_
_entity_poly.entity_id
_entity_poly.type
_entity_poly.pdbx_seq_one_letter_code
_entity_poly.pdbx_strand_id
1 'polypeptide(L)' 'AEIEMNKLKEQGMEQIHFAWAGGLERGEGHYYRLQGARFLVEYDNTQNDANHIHSVWRDAQSDFGADLIAQHYQTSHHH' A
#
# COMPACT_ATOMS: atom_id res chain seq x y z
N ALA A 1 3.17 8.01 10.01
CA ALA A 1 2.17 7.13 10.67
C ALA A 1 0.85 7.87 10.91
N GLU A 2 0.83 8.97 11.67
CA GLU A 2 -0.42 9.69 12.00
C GLU A 2 -1.17 10.24 10.78
N ILE A 3 -0.47 10.81 9.79
CA ILE A 3 -1.08 11.31 8.55
C ILE A 3 -1.82 10.19 7.80
N GLU A 4 -1.19 9.03 7.63
CA GLU A 4 -1.81 7.87 6.97
C GLU A 4 -2.98 7.31 7.78
N MET A 5 -2.86 7.26 9.11
CA MET A 5 -3.96 6.85 9.98
C MET A 5 -5.17 7.79 9.87
N ASN A 6 -4.95 9.09 9.73
CA ASN A 6 -6.04 10.05 9.55
C ASN A 6 -6.72 9.86 8.18
N LYS A 7 -5.95 9.70 7.10
CA LYS A 7 -6.51 9.37 5.76
C LYS A 7 -7.37 8.09 5.79
N LEU A 8 -6.91 7.06 6.50
CA LEU A 8 -7.66 5.81 6.66
C LEU A 8 -8.97 6.01 7.42
N LYS A 9 -8.97 6.81 8.49
CA LYS A 9 -10.18 7.14 9.26
C LYS A 9 -11.19 7.94 8.44
N GLU A 10 -10.72 8.87 7.60
CA GLU A 10 -11.58 9.66 6.71
C GLU A 10 -12.25 8.79 5.63
N GLN A 11 -11.58 7.75 5.15
CA GLN A 11 -12.07 6.87 4.08
C GLN A 11 -12.98 5.73 4.55
N GLY A 12 -13.10 5.53 5.87
CA GLY A 12 -13.88 4.45 6.46
C GLY A 12 -13.07 3.15 6.56
N MET A 13 -12.83 2.71 7.80
CA MET A 13 -12.10 1.47 8.09
C MET A 13 -12.89 0.21 7.66
N GLU A 14 -14.21 0.33 7.52
CA GLU A 14 -15.12 -0.72 7.09
C GLU A 14 -14.92 -1.16 5.64
N GLN A 15 -14.24 -0.35 4.83
CA GLN A 15 -13.95 -0.64 3.42
C GLN A 15 -12.57 -1.29 3.22
N ILE A 16 -11.93 -1.73 4.31
CA ILE A 16 -10.65 -2.43 4.26
C ILE A 16 -10.90 -3.92 4.11
N HIS A 17 -10.36 -4.48 3.02
CA HIS A 17 -10.42 -5.90 2.74
C HIS A 17 -9.10 -6.57 3.11
N PHE A 18 -9.21 -7.72 3.77
CA PHE A 18 -8.09 -8.60 4.06
C PHE A 18 -8.11 -9.82 3.14
N ALA A 19 -6.93 -10.22 2.67
CA ALA A 19 -6.74 -11.48 1.97
C ALA A 19 -5.53 -12.22 2.56
N TRP A 20 -5.66 -13.55 2.63
CA TRP A 20 -4.60 -14.47 3.01
C TRP A 20 -4.44 -15.53 1.92
N ALA A 21 -3.21 -15.93 1.66
CA ALA A 21 -2.91 -17.11 0.86
C ALA A 21 -1.67 -17.81 1.41
N GLY A 22 -1.67 -19.14 1.37
CA GLY A 22 -0.56 -19.96 1.84
C GLY A 22 -0.82 -20.65 3.16
N GLY A 23 0.25 -21.19 3.74
CA GLY A 23 0.20 -22.01 4.94
C GLY A 23 -0.22 -21.24 6.18
N LEU A 24 -0.70 -21.94 7.20
CA LEU A 24 -1.10 -21.35 8.49
C LEU A 24 -0.07 -21.63 9.58
N GLU A 25 0.83 -22.58 9.34
CA GLU A 25 1.84 -22.99 10.30
C GLU A 25 3.13 -22.18 10.14
N ARG A 26 3.89 -22.10 11.24
CA ARG A 26 5.17 -21.38 11.24
C ARG A 26 6.16 -22.03 10.28
N GLY A 27 6.76 -21.20 9.42
CA GLY A 27 7.75 -21.64 8.44
C GLY A 27 7.13 -22.00 7.09
N GLU A 28 5.80 -22.05 6.98
CA GLU A 28 5.15 -22.20 5.69
C GLU A 28 5.14 -20.87 4.93
N GLY A 29 5.27 -20.96 3.61
CA GLY A 29 5.15 -19.82 2.73
C GLY A 29 3.75 -19.22 2.81
N HIS A 30 3.68 -17.90 3.02
CA HIS A 30 2.41 -17.20 3.15
C HIS A 30 2.48 -15.77 2.64
N TYR A 31 1.29 -15.28 2.32
CA TYR A 31 1.02 -13.99 1.77
C TYR A 31 -0.19 -13.40 2.49
N TYR A 32 -0.13 -12.10 2.77
CA TYR A 32 -1.32 -11.36 3.14
C TYR A 32 -1.34 -9.98 2.54
N ARG A 33 -2.58 -9.48 2.38
CA ARG A 33 -2.83 -8.14 1.86
C ARG A 33 -3.94 -7.46 2.62
N LEU A 34 -3.72 -6.19 2.94
CA LEU A 34 -4.75 -5.24 3.35
C LEU A 34 -4.96 -4.26 2.19
N GLN A 35 -6.20 -4.11 1.75
CA GLN A 35 -6.53 -3.24 0.63
C GLN A 35 -7.74 -2.38 0.98
N GLY A 36 -7.57 -1.06 0.91
CA GLY A 36 -8.69 -0.11 0.90
C GLY A 36 -8.83 0.55 -0.47
N ALA A 37 -9.63 1.61 -0.53
CA ALA A 37 -9.88 2.34 -1.77
C ALA A 37 -8.62 3.02 -2.35
N ARG A 38 -7.71 3.47 -1.49
CA ARG A 38 -6.50 4.23 -1.88
C ARG A 38 -5.19 3.59 -1.44
N PHE A 39 -5.21 2.75 -0.39
CA PHE A 39 -4.00 2.17 0.16
C PHE A 39 -3.93 0.66 -0.08
N LEU A 40 -2.70 0.15 -0.14
CA LEU A 40 -2.37 -1.25 -0.20
C LEU A 40 -1.22 -1.54 0.75
N VAL A 41 -1.37 -2.57 1.59
CA VAL A 41 -0.27 -3.19 2.32
C VAL A 41 -0.18 -4.62 1.86
N GLU A 42 1.00 -5.02 1.41
CA GLU A 42 1.28 -6.38 0.97
C GLU A 42 2.48 -6.93 1.72
N TYR A 43 2.38 -8.20 2.08
CA TYR A 43 3.45 -9.01 2.62
C TYR A 43 3.48 -10.34 1.88
N ASP A 44 4.64 -10.72 1.41
CA ASP A 44 4.90 -11.99 0.72
C ASP A 44 6.15 -12.62 1.31
N ASN A 45 6.00 -13.85 1.82
CA ASN A 45 7.11 -14.69 2.23
C ASN A 45 6.94 -16.10 1.68
N THR A 46 6.75 -16.22 0.37
CA THR A 46 6.59 -17.51 -0.32
C THR A 46 7.87 -18.01 -0.98
N GLN A 47 8.88 -17.15 -1.11
CA GLN A 47 10.15 -17.45 -1.79
C GLN A 47 11.18 -18.09 -0.86
N ASN A 48 12.13 -18.82 -1.45
CA ASN A 48 13.29 -19.40 -0.76
C ASN A 48 12.92 -20.20 0.50
N ASP A 49 11.89 -21.05 0.41
CA ASP A 49 11.39 -21.82 1.56
C ASP A 49 10.94 -20.91 2.72
N ALA A 50 10.16 -19.88 2.37
CA ALA A 50 9.65 -18.87 3.31
C ALA A 50 10.75 -18.15 4.13
N ASN A 51 11.87 -17.86 3.48
CA ASN A 51 13.03 -17.21 4.10
C ASN A 51 13.46 -15.93 3.35
N HIS A 52 12.56 -15.34 2.55
CA HIS A 52 12.83 -14.09 1.86
C HIS A 52 11.56 -13.26 1.78
N ILE A 53 11.48 -12.27 2.66
CA ILE A 53 10.30 -11.43 2.82
C ILE A 53 10.34 -10.26 1.85
N HIS A 54 9.25 -10.06 1.13
CA HIS A 54 8.90 -8.80 0.47
C HIS A 54 7.75 -8.12 1.21
N SER A 55 7.81 -6.80 1.31
CA SER A 55 6.69 -6.01 1.81
C SER A 55 6.56 -4.71 1.01
N VAL A 56 5.32 -4.31 0.78
CA VAL A 56 4.99 -3.09 0.04
C VAL A 56 3.93 -2.31 0.81
N TRP A 57 4.14 -1.01 0.90
CA TRP A 57 3.11 -0.03 1.22
C TRP A 57 2.92 0.85 -0.01
N ARG A 58 1.68 1.00 -0.47
CA ARG A 58 1.36 1.76 -1.69
C ARG A 58 0.15 2.65 -1.46
N ASP A 59 0.25 3.89 -1.95
CA ASP A 59 -0.86 4.84 -2.06
C ASP A 59 -1.17 5.04 -3.55
N ALA A 60 -2.27 4.47 -4.01
CA ALA A 60 -2.65 4.43 -5.42
C ALA A 60 -2.80 5.82 -6.06
N GLN A 61 -3.16 6.84 -5.28
CA GLN A 61 -3.29 8.21 -5.79
C GLN A 61 -1.96 8.96 -5.88
N SER A 62 -0.89 8.39 -5.30
CA SER A 62 0.44 8.97 -5.28
C SER A 62 1.46 8.21 -6.13
N ASP A 63 1.05 7.14 -6.82
CA ASP A 63 1.96 6.19 -7.47
C ASP A 63 2.89 6.76 -8.54
N PHE A 64 2.64 7.98 -9.02
CA PHE A 64 3.43 8.60 -10.07
C PHE A 64 3.75 10.07 -9.79
N GLY A 65 3.65 10.47 -8.52
CA GLY A 65 3.70 11.87 -8.11
C GLY A 65 2.41 12.58 -8.54
N ALA A 66 1.60 13.00 -7.58
CA ALA A 66 0.41 13.82 -7.86
C ALA A 66 0.79 14.97 -8.79
N ASP A 67 0.26 14.96 -10.02
CA ASP A 67 0.63 15.74 -11.21
C ASP A 67 1.59 16.91 -10.96
N LEU A 68 2.84 16.57 -10.58
CA LEU A 68 3.81 17.56 -10.08
C LEU A 68 4.15 18.53 -11.21
N ILE A 69 4.02 18.05 -12.45
CA ILE A 69 4.16 18.83 -13.68
C ILE A 69 2.98 19.80 -13.83
N ALA A 70 1.72 19.35 -13.73
CA ALA A 70 0.59 20.29 -13.78
C ALA A 70 0.63 21.30 -12.64
N GLN A 71 1.00 20.87 -11.43
CA GLN A 71 1.17 21.77 -10.29
C GLN A 71 2.29 22.78 -10.54
N HIS A 72 3.43 22.35 -11.09
CA HIS A 72 4.51 23.24 -11.50
C HIS A 72 4.04 24.29 -12.51
N TYR A 73 3.30 23.90 -13.56
CA TYR A 73 2.73 24.86 -14.52
C TYR A 73 1.71 25.82 -13.91
N GLN A 74 0.97 25.41 -12.88
CA GLN A 74 -0.01 26.26 -12.20
C GLN A 74 0.64 27.24 -11.22
N THR A 75 1.73 26.84 -10.54
CA THR A 75 2.35 27.64 -9.47
C THR A 75 3.60 28.39 -9.91
N SER A 76 4.26 27.96 -10.99
CA SER A 76 5.40 28.67 -11.54
C SER A 76 4.92 29.69 -12.55
N HIS A 77 4.97 30.97 -12.15
CA HIS A 77 4.76 32.08 -13.07
C HIS A 77 5.88 32.10 -14.11
N HIS A 78 5.57 31.62 -15.32
CA HIS A 78 6.33 31.77 -16.55
C HIS A 78 7.75 31.18 -16.58
N HIS A 79 7.96 30.29 -17.55
CA HIS A 79 9.09 30.41 -18.46
C HIS A 79 8.62 31.09 -19.73
#